data_AF-A0AAV5FPT1-F1
#
_entry.id   AF-A0AAV5FPT1-F1
#
_cell.length_a   1.000
_cell.length_b   1.000
_cell.length_c   1.000
_cell.angle_alpha   90.00
_cell.angle_beta   90.00
_cell.angle_gamma   90.00
#
_symmetry.space_group_name_H-M   'P 1'
#
loop_
_entity.id
_entity.type
_entity.pdbx_description
1 polymer ?
#
loop_
_entity_poly.entity_id
_entity_poly.type
_entity_poly.pdbx_seq_one_letter_code
_entity_poly.pdbx_strand_id
1 'polypeptide(L)'
;MGSHIYHQEVDIVPPPTTRKCKEKNVSQRGGGGGGVGFTQEEDKVLCSAFLNIGKDPITGVGQSLGSYNKRFHDYYNMFKPEGSNRSQLAVQNRWTSIKKSVSKFSRIKSAIDRRNESGKNEQDRVDLIL
;
A
#
# COMPACT_ATOMS: atom_id res chain seq x y z
N MET A 1 23.33 30.31 6.12
CA MET A 1 22.12 29.47 6.12
C MET A 1 22.28 28.44 5.02
N GLY A 2 22.71 27.22 5.36
CA GLY A 2 22.77 26.11 4.41
C GLY A 2 21.67 25.12 4.76
N SER A 3 20.64 25.04 3.93
CA SER A 3 19.59 24.02 4.05
C SER A 3 20.21 22.66 3.81
N HIS A 4 20.30 21.84 4.85
CA HIS A 4 20.68 20.44 4.73
C HIS A 4 19.59 19.71 3.95
N ILE A 5 19.88 19.40 2.68
CA ILE A 5 19.09 18.45 1.90
C ILE A 5 19.41 17.08 2.47
N TYR A 6 18.48 16.51 3.23
CA TYR A 6 18.55 15.11 3.63
C TYR A 6 18.41 14.26 2.36
N HIS A 7 19.52 13.83 1.80
CA HIS A 7 19.54 12.69 0.89
C HIS A 7 19.31 11.44 1.76
N GLN A 8 18.04 11.13 2.00
CA GLN A 8 17.66 9.82 2.53
C GLN A 8 17.93 8.83 1.39
N GLU A 9 19.09 8.16 1.44
CA GLU A 9 19.32 6.95 0.66
C GLU A 9 18.26 5.94 1.10
N VAL A 10 17.21 5.79 0.30
CA VAL A 10 16.22 4.74 0.48
C VAL A 10 16.69 3.62 -0.41
N ASP A 11 17.42 2.67 0.17
CA ASP A 11 17.86 1.47 -0.51
C ASP A 11 16.71 0.89 -1.33
N ILE A 12 16.94 0.72 -2.63
CA ILE A 12 16.03 0.03 -3.53
C ILE A 12 16.02 -1.43 -3.07
N VAL A 13 15.06 -1.79 -2.23
CA VAL A 13 14.87 -3.17 -1.80
C VAL A 13 14.29 -3.92 -3.00
N PRO A 14 15.03 -4.86 -3.64
CA PRO A 14 14.40 -5.80 -4.55
C PRO A 14 13.29 -6.55 -3.80
N PRO A 15 12.18 -6.91 -4.47
CA PRO A 15 11.06 -7.57 -3.82
C PRO A 15 11.57 -8.71 -2.94
N PRO A 16 11.13 -8.82 -1.67
CA PRO A 16 11.61 -9.86 -0.79
C PRO A 16 11.38 -11.21 -1.45
N THR A 17 12.44 -11.96 -1.74
CA THR A 17 12.34 -13.38 -2.05
C THR A 17 12.02 -14.12 -0.76
N THR A 18 10.82 -13.94 -0.20
CA THR A 18 10.37 -14.75 0.92
C THR A 18 9.88 -16.09 0.37
N ARG A 19 10.80 -17.05 0.39
CA ARG A 19 10.47 -18.48 0.48
C ARG A 19 9.52 -18.67 1.69
N LYS A 20 8.55 -19.59 1.52
CA LYS A 20 7.34 -19.78 2.34
C LYS A 20 7.46 -19.44 3.84
N CYS A 21 6.53 -18.62 4.33
CA CYS A 21 6.14 -18.60 5.75
C CYS A 21 4.71 -19.12 5.89
N LYS A 22 4.53 -20.06 6.83
CA LYS A 22 3.29 -20.79 7.11
C LYS A 22 2.08 -19.86 7.27
N GLU A 23 0.99 -20.29 6.64
CA GLU A 23 -0.33 -19.68 6.71
C GLU A 23 -0.82 -19.60 8.16
N LYS A 24 -1.27 -18.42 8.56
CA LYS A 24 -2.20 -18.26 9.68
C LYS A 24 -3.51 -17.76 9.09
N ASN A 25 -4.50 -18.64 9.13
CA ASN A 25 -5.84 -18.42 8.59
C ASN A 25 -6.50 -17.22 9.29
N VAL A 26 -6.67 -16.12 8.57
CA VAL A 26 -7.64 -15.08 8.93
C VAL A 26 -8.82 -15.26 8.00
N SER A 27 -9.93 -15.77 8.54
CA SER A 27 -11.15 -16.01 7.78
C SER A 27 -11.77 -14.68 7.34
N GLN A 28 -11.73 -14.39 6.04
CA GLN A 28 -12.61 -13.39 5.46
C GLN A 28 -13.97 -14.03 5.21
N ARG A 29 -15.00 -13.43 5.81
CA ARG A 29 -16.40 -13.85 5.73
C ARG A 29 -16.82 -14.06 4.28
N GLY A 30 -17.28 -15.27 3.99
CA GLY A 30 -17.81 -15.67 2.70
C GLY A 30 -19.14 -15.01 2.39
N GLY A 31 -19.33 -14.72 1.10
CA GLY A 31 -20.60 -14.36 0.50
C GLY A 31 -20.59 -14.85 -0.95
N GLY A 32 -21.33 -15.95 -1.17
CA GLY A 32 -21.95 -16.42 -2.42
C GLY A 32 -21.20 -16.28 -3.75
N GLY A 33 -20.79 -17.43 -4.31
CA GLY A 33 -20.79 -17.68 -5.76
C GLY A 33 -20.09 -16.63 -6.64
N GLY A 34 -18.78 -16.49 -6.50
CA GLY A 34 -17.98 -15.58 -7.33
C GLY A 34 -16.51 -15.92 -7.17
N GLY A 35 -15.72 -15.73 -8.22
CA GLY A 35 -14.31 -16.17 -8.28
C GLY A 35 -13.48 -15.79 -7.05
N VAL A 36 -12.39 -16.53 -6.84
CA VAL A 36 -11.45 -16.35 -5.71
C VAL A 36 -11.11 -14.86 -5.53
N GLY A 37 -11.38 -14.30 -4.35
CA GLY A 37 -11.08 -12.90 -4.05
C GLY A 37 -9.58 -12.59 -4.10
N PHE A 38 -9.21 -11.31 -4.04
CA PHE A 38 -7.80 -10.90 -3.93
C PHE A 38 -7.22 -11.32 -2.57
N THR A 39 -6.04 -11.92 -2.61
CA THR A 39 -5.27 -12.36 -1.44
C THR A 39 -4.40 -11.24 -0.87
N GLN A 40 -3.89 -11.43 0.34
CA GLN A 40 -2.96 -10.48 0.96
C GLN A 40 -1.64 -10.38 0.18
N GLU A 41 -1.20 -11.49 -0.41
CA GLU A 41 0.00 -11.59 -1.23
C GLU A 41 -0.16 -10.76 -2.51
N GLU A 42 -1.32 -10.84 -3.15
CA GLU A 42 -1.65 -9.98 -4.30
C GLU A 42 -1.65 -8.50 -3.89
N ASP A 43 -2.25 -8.14 -2.76
CA ASP A 43 -2.28 -6.75 -2.28
C ASP A 43 -0.88 -6.18 -1.98
N LYS A 44 0.03 -6.99 -1.42
CA LYS A 44 1.43 -6.60 -1.18
C LYS A 44 2.12 -6.21 -2.49
N VAL A 45 1.87 -6.96 -3.57
CA VAL A 45 2.40 -6.66 -4.91
C VAL A 45 1.83 -5.33 -5.43
N LEU A 46 0.53 -5.08 -5.23
CA LEU A 46 -0.11 -3.82 -5.64
C LEU A 46 0.48 -2.61 -4.91
N CYS A 47 0.70 -2.71 -3.60
CA CYS A 47 1.36 -1.66 -2.82
C CYS A 47 2.80 -1.42 -3.30
N SER A 48 3.53 -2.49 -3.61
CA SER A 48 4.89 -2.41 -4.14
C SER A 48 4.92 -1.74 -5.51
N ALA A 49 3.99 -2.09 -6.40
CA ALA A 49 3.85 -1.48 -7.73
C ALA A 49 3.66 0.04 -7.62
N PHE A 50 2.77 0.48 -6.72
CA PHE A 50 2.52 1.90 -6.48
C PHE A 50 3.77 2.64 -6.02
N LEU A 51 4.52 2.08 -5.06
CA LEU A 51 5.72 2.72 -4.52
C LEU A 51 6.84 2.80 -5.56
N ASN A 52 6.97 1.79 -6.42
CA ASN A 52 8.01 1.79 -7.45
C ASN A 52 7.66 2.73 -8.62
N ILE A 53 6.42 2.70 -9.10
CA ILE A 53 6.01 3.54 -10.23
C ILE A 53 5.93 5.01 -9.80
N GLY A 54 5.46 5.30 -8.58
CA GLY A 54 5.40 6.68 -8.07
C GLY A 54 6.77 7.32 -7.82
N LYS A 55 7.85 6.52 -7.75
CA LYS A 55 9.24 7.00 -7.62
C LYS A 55 9.96 7.11 -8.96
N ASP A 56 9.41 6.56 -10.04
CA ASP A 56 10.05 6.58 -11.35
C ASP A 56 10.02 8.03 -11.90
N PRO A 57 11.19 8.68 -12.12
CA PRO A 57 11.26 10.06 -12.62
C PRO A 57 10.60 10.24 -14.00
N ILE A 58 10.42 9.15 -14.76
CA ILE A 58 9.71 9.13 -16.04
C ILE A 58 8.20 9.40 -15.85
N THR A 59 7.66 9.29 -14.63
CA THR A 59 6.24 9.57 -14.33
C THR A 59 5.92 11.07 -14.16
N GLY A 60 6.93 11.93 -14.08
CA GLY A 60 6.76 13.35 -13.75
C GLY A 60 6.23 14.25 -14.86
N VAL A 61 6.36 13.87 -16.14
CA VAL A 61 5.99 14.76 -17.26
C VAL A 61 5.25 13.98 -18.36
N GLY A 62 3.96 14.27 -18.54
CA GLY A 62 3.22 13.95 -19.77
C GLY A 62 2.71 12.51 -19.95
N GLN A 63 2.71 11.65 -18.92
CA GLN A 63 2.13 10.31 -19.08
C GLN A 63 0.59 10.33 -19.05
N SER A 64 -0.03 9.69 -20.03
CA SER A 64 -1.47 9.41 -19.98
C SER A 64 -1.77 8.41 -18.87
N LEU A 65 -2.96 8.50 -18.28
CA LEU A 65 -3.45 7.54 -17.28
C LEU A 65 -3.37 6.09 -17.77
N GLY A 66 -3.53 5.88 -19.08
CA GLY A 66 -3.38 4.56 -19.72
C GLY A 66 -1.96 4.00 -19.62
N SER A 67 -0.93 4.82 -19.80
CA SER A 67 0.48 4.39 -19.69
C SER A 67 0.83 3.98 -18.26
N TYR A 68 0.41 4.77 -17.27
CA TYR A 68 0.57 4.44 -15.85
C TYR A 68 -0.10 3.10 -15.51
N ASN A 69 -1.36 2.94 -15.92
CA ASN A 69 -2.14 1.72 -15.67
C ASN A 69 -1.56 0.47 -16.34
N LYS A 70 -0.93 0.64 -17.51
CA LYS A 70 -0.22 -0.45 -18.18
C LYS A 70 1.01 -0.87 -17.37
N ARG A 71 1.89 0.07 -17.00
CA ARG A 71 3.08 -0.21 -16.18
C ARG A 71 2.72 -0.85 -14.84
N PHE A 72 1.63 -0.39 -14.24
CA PHE A 72 1.10 -0.94 -12.98
C PHE A 72 0.66 -2.40 -13.12
N HIS A 73 -0.02 -2.76 -14.22
CA HIS A 73 -0.43 -4.14 -14.49
C HIS A 73 0.75 -5.02 -14.92
N ASP A 74 1.68 -4.49 -15.71
CA ASP A 74 2.92 -5.18 -16.10
C ASP A 74 3.73 -5.54 -14.85
N TYR A 75 3.92 -4.60 -13.93
CA TYR A 75 4.56 -4.87 -12.63
C TYR A 75 3.83 -5.96 -11.85
N TYR A 76 2.50 -5.88 -11.77
CA TYR A 76 1.71 -6.92 -11.11
C TYR A 76 1.93 -8.30 -11.75
N ASN A 77 1.92 -8.40 -13.07
CA ASN A 77 2.12 -9.67 -13.77
C ASN A 77 3.52 -10.28 -13.54
N MET A 78 4.54 -9.44 -13.36
CA MET A 78 5.90 -9.90 -13.08
C MET A 78 6.08 -10.46 -11.67
N PHE A 79 5.34 -9.94 -10.69
CA PHE A 79 5.56 -10.24 -9.27
C PHE A 79 4.36 -10.89 -8.57
N LYS A 80 3.28 -11.18 -9.28
CA LYS A 80 2.11 -11.84 -8.73
C LYS A 80 2.43 -13.24 -8.20
N PRO A 81 1.68 -13.73 -7.19
CA PRO A 81 1.77 -15.11 -6.74
C PRO A 81 1.48 -16.11 -7.87
N GLU A 82 2.07 -17.30 -7.77
CA GLU A 82 1.80 -18.40 -8.69
C GLU A 82 0.30 -18.74 -8.73
N GLY A 83 -0.22 -19.04 -9.93
CA GLY A 83 -1.64 -19.31 -10.14
C GLY A 83 -2.55 -18.07 -10.15
N SER A 84 -2.04 -16.87 -9.82
CA SER A 84 -2.81 -15.65 -9.95
C SER A 84 -2.96 -15.24 -11.42
N ASN A 85 -4.19 -15.08 -11.87
CA ASN A 85 -4.50 -14.48 -13.16
C ASN A 85 -5.65 -13.48 -13.02
N ARG A 86 -5.30 -12.20 -13.00
CA ARG A 86 -6.26 -11.09 -12.83
C ARG A 86 -6.21 -10.18 -14.05
N SER A 87 -7.39 -9.83 -14.56
CA SER A 87 -7.48 -8.82 -15.62
C SER A 87 -6.98 -7.46 -15.12
N GLN A 88 -6.54 -6.62 -16.05
CA GLN A 88 -6.08 -5.27 -15.73
C GLN A 88 -7.15 -4.47 -14.97
N LEU A 89 -8.41 -4.60 -15.37
CA LEU A 89 -9.54 -3.95 -14.69
C LEU A 89 -9.72 -4.43 -13.25
N ALA A 90 -9.61 -5.74 -13.00
CA ALA A 90 -9.70 -6.28 -11.65
C ALA A 90 -8.60 -5.74 -10.74
N VAL A 91 -7.37 -5.66 -11.26
CA VAL A 91 -6.20 -5.11 -10.56
C VAL A 91 -6.40 -3.62 -10.24
N GLN A 92 -6.89 -2.83 -11.19
CA GLN A 92 -7.17 -1.40 -10.98
C GLN A 92 -8.30 -1.17 -9.95
N ASN A 93 -9.36 -1.97 -9.99
CA ASN A 93 -10.46 -1.89 -9.04
C ASN A 93 -10.00 -2.25 -7.62
N ARG A 94 -9.18 -3.29 -7.49
CA ARG A 94 -8.58 -3.66 -6.20
C ARG A 94 -7.68 -2.55 -5.67
N TRP A 95 -6.80 -2.02 -6.52
CA TRP A 95 -5.92 -0.91 -6.16
C TRP A 95 -6.70 0.33 -5.69
N THR A 96 -7.77 0.70 -6.40
CA THR A 96 -8.64 1.81 -5.99
C THR A 96 -9.23 1.60 -4.61
N SER A 97 -9.61 0.36 -4.27
CA SER A 97 -10.15 0.01 -2.96
C SER A 97 -9.08 0.12 -1.86
N ILE A 98 -7.87 -0.39 -2.10
CA ILE A 98 -6.73 -0.26 -1.17
C ILE A 98 -6.39 1.21 -0.95
N LYS A 99 -6.25 1.99 -2.03
CA LYS A 99 -5.92 3.41 -1.98
C LYS A 99 -6.95 4.19 -1.15
N LYS A 100 -8.25 3.91 -1.32
CA LYS A 100 -9.31 4.53 -0.50
C LYS A 100 -9.13 4.23 0.99
N SER A 101 -8.84 2.98 1.36
CA SER A 101 -8.60 2.57 2.75
C SER A 101 -7.35 3.25 3.34
N VAL A 102 -6.26 3.31 2.57
CA VAL A 102 -5.01 4.00 2.98
C VAL A 102 -5.26 5.49 3.19
N SER A 103 -5.98 6.17 2.27
CA SER A 103 -6.33 7.58 2.42
C SER A 103 -7.18 7.83 3.67
N LYS A 104 -8.15 6.96 3.96
CA LYS A 104 -8.97 7.07 5.17
C LYS A 104 -8.13 6.91 6.44
N PHE A 105 -7.25 5.91 6.48
CA PHE A 105 -6.33 5.70 7.60
C PHE A 105 -5.43 6.91 7.83
N SER A 106 -4.80 7.42 6.76
CA SER A 106 -3.94 8.60 6.83
C SER A 106 -4.68 9.81 7.40
N ARG A 107 -5.92 10.08 6.93
CA ARG A 107 -6.74 11.18 7.46
C ARG A 107 -7.02 11.03 8.96
N ILE A 108 -7.33 9.83 9.44
CA ILE A 108 -7.57 9.55 10.86
C ILE A 108 -6.29 9.76 11.66
N LYS A 109 -5.17 9.19 11.21
CA LYS A 109 -3.88 9.34 11.88
C LYS A 109 -3.46 10.81 11.98
N SER A 110 -3.55 11.57 10.88
CA SER A 110 -3.27 13.01 10.91
C SER A 110 -4.21 13.78 11.82
N ALA A 111 -5.48 13.36 11.99
CA ALA A 111 -6.39 14.00 12.93
C ALA A 111 -5.98 13.74 14.39
N ILE A 112 -5.51 12.54 14.70
CA ILE A 112 -4.96 12.19 16.03
C ILE A 112 -3.68 13.00 16.28
N ASP A 113 -2.78 13.07 15.32
CA ASP A 113 -1.50 13.80 15.47
C ASP A 113 -1.73 15.31 15.67
N ARG A 114 -2.74 15.90 15.02
CA ARG A 114 -3.14 17.29 15.25
C ARG A 114 -3.82 17.53 16.60
N ARG A 115 -4.41 16.48 17.20
CA ARG A 115 -4.92 16.50 18.57
C ARG A 115 -3.81 16.32 19.60
N ASN A 116 -2.53 16.41 19.24
CA ASN A 116 -1.44 16.59 20.21
C ASN A 116 -1.68 17.85 21.06
N GLU A 117 -2.55 17.70 22.07
CA GLU A 117 -2.79 18.63 23.17
C GLU A 117 -1.44 18.87 23.84
N SER A 118 -0.80 19.99 23.53
CA SER A 118 0.37 20.45 24.27
C SER A 118 -0.04 20.65 25.72
N GLY A 119 0.49 19.83 26.64
CA GLY A 119 0.27 19.99 28.07
C GLY A 119 -0.02 18.73 28.89
N LYS A 120 -0.10 17.53 28.28
CA LYS A 120 -0.33 16.28 29.05
C LYS A 120 0.94 15.45 29.20
N ASN A 121 1.28 15.13 30.46
CA ASN A 121 2.33 14.19 30.84
C ASN A 121 1.91 12.75 30.48
N GLU A 122 2.86 11.81 30.34
CA GLU A 122 2.61 10.38 30.12
C GLU A 122 1.62 9.80 31.14
N GLN A 123 1.61 10.32 32.37
CA GLN A 123 0.69 9.92 33.43
C GLN A 123 -0.79 10.27 33.15
N ASP A 124 -1.09 11.38 32.47
CA ASP A 124 -2.46 11.79 32.13
C ASP A 124 -3.07 10.96 31.00
N ARG A 125 -2.24 10.20 30.27
CA ARG A 125 -2.68 9.35 29.17
C ARG A 125 -3.18 7.98 29.65
N VAL A 126 -2.80 7.57 30.86
CA VAL A 126 -3.19 6.28 31.46
C VAL A 126 -4.57 6.38 32.12
N ASP A 127 -4.90 7.51 32.76
CA ASP A 127 -6.18 7.72 33.44
C ASP A 127 -7.39 7.93 32.49
N LEU A 128 -7.16 8.22 31.21
CA LEU A 128 -8.21 8.35 30.21
C LEU A 128 -8.69 6.99 29.64
N ILE A 129 -8.08 5.89 30.07
CA ILE A 129 -8.33 4.52 29.56
C ILE A 129 -8.93 3.59 30.63
N LEU A 130 -9.07 4.04 31.89
CA LEU A 130 -9.90 3.37 32.92
C LEU A 130 -11.24 4.08 33.09
#